data_AF-A0AAI8XNW4-F1
#
_entry.id   AF-A0AAI8XNW4-F1
#
_cell.length_a   1.000
_cell.length_b   1.000
_cell.length_c   1.000
_cell.angle_alpha   90.00
_cell.angle_beta   90.00
_cell.angle_gamma   90.00
#
_symmetry.space_group_name_H-M   'P 1'
#
loop_
_entity.id
_entity.type
_entity.pdbx_description
1 polymer ?
#
loop_
_entity_poly.entity_id
_entity_poly.type
_entity_poly.pdbx_seq_one_letter_code
_entity_poly.pdbx_strand_id
1 'polypeptide(L)'
;MDFSVLSTAVDAVVAASLQASSSSSSDDGSWIPLLFLLTGPAFFMYQYTRYRNKNKRHHHEMETLSDIANLRVLDQRVDSVSNSRNSRMSGANEREVRG
;
A
#
# COMPACT_ATOMS: atom_id res chain seq x y z
N MET A 1 -3.82 -3.62 12.43
CA MET A 1 -2.94 -4.75 12.10
C MET A 1 -2.68 -5.46 13.40
N ASP A 2 -3.22 -6.65 13.58
CA ASP A 2 -3.19 -7.34 14.87
C ASP A 2 -1.77 -7.86 15.14
N PHE A 3 -1.08 -7.22 16.09
CA PHE A 3 0.30 -7.55 16.45
C PHE A 3 0.43 -8.90 17.18
N SER A 4 -0.68 -9.49 17.61
CA SER A 4 -0.75 -10.79 18.28
C SER A 4 -0.24 -11.93 17.40
N VAL A 5 -0.55 -11.90 16.10
CA VAL A 5 -0.11 -12.93 15.14
C VAL A 5 1.40 -12.80 14.87
N LEU A 6 1.92 -11.57 14.90
CA LEU A 6 3.36 -11.33 14.74
C LEU A 6 4.14 -11.75 15.99
N SER A 7 3.61 -11.46 17.18
CA SER A 7 4.20 -11.85 18.46
C SER A 7 4.26 -13.37 18.63
N THR A 8 3.18 -14.09 18.31
CA THR A 8 3.15 -15.56 18.38
C THR A 8 4.10 -16.22 17.39
N ALA A 9 4.26 -15.65 16.19
CA ALA A 9 5.23 -16.12 15.21
C ALA A 9 6.68 -15.89 15.66
N VAL A 10 6.97 -14.74 16.29
CA VAL A 10 8.30 -14.44 16.83
C VAL A 10 8.64 -15.40 17.99
N ASP A 11 7.72 -15.62 18.92
CA ASP A 11 7.91 -16.56 20.03
C ASP A 11 8.15 -18.00 19.52
N ALA A 12 7.42 -18.43 18.49
CA ALA A 12 7.60 -19.75 17.90
C ALA A 12 8.99 -19.91 17.24
N VAL A 13 9.48 -18.86 16.56
CA VAL A 13 10.81 -18.85 15.95
C VAL A 13 11.90 -18.87 17.03
N VAL A 14 11.74 -18.07 18.10
CA VAL A 14 12.68 -18.02 19.23
C VAL A 14 12.73 -19.37 19.96
N ALA A 15 11.57 -19.96 20.24
CA ALA A 15 11.48 -21.28 20.86
C ALA A 15 12.15 -22.37 20.00
N ALA A 16 11.91 -22.37 18.69
CA ALA A 16 12.54 -23.30 17.76
C ALA A 16 14.08 -23.12 17.71
N SER A 17 14.57 -21.88 17.75
CA SER A 17 16.01 -21.61 17.79
C SER A 17 16.68 -22.07 19.10
N LEU A 18 16.01 -21.92 20.24
CA LEU A 18 16.48 -22.47 21.52
C LEU A 18 16.46 -24.01 21.52
N GLN A 19 15.46 -24.62 20.90
CA GLN A 19 15.34 -26.07 20.83
C GLN A 19 16.40 -26.69 19.91
N ALA A 20 16.69 -26.05 18.77
CA ALA A 20 17.84 -26.40 17.92
C ALA A 20 19.20 -26.23 18.63
N SER A 21 19.30 -25.28 19.57
CA SER A 21 20.50 -25.06 20.38
C SER A 21 20.69 -26.10 21.51
N SER A 22 19.65 -26.88 21.84
CA SER A 22 19.67 -27.86 22.94
C SER A 22 19.72 -29.32 22.47
N SER A 23 19.50 -29.60 21.17
CA SER A 23 19.73 -30.92 20.60
C SER A 23 21.23 -31.13 20.34
N SER A 24 21.89 -31.82 21.28
CA SER A 24 23.29 -32.21 21.20
C SER A 24 23.54 -33.23 20.07
N SER A 25 23.90 -32.75 18.89
CA SER A 25 24.63 -33.55 17.90
C SER A 25 25.57 -32.65 17.12
N SER A 26 26.81 -32.53 17.59
CA SER A 26 28.07 -32.25 16.87
C SER A 26 28.05 -31.37 15.61
N ASP A 27 27.18 -30.36 15.53
CA ASP A 27 27.03 -29.49 14.36
C ASP A 27 26.54 -28.10 14.80
N ASP A 28 27.21 -27.57 15.81
CA ASP A 28 26.80 -26.39 16.60
C ASP A 28 26.73 -25.07 15.80
N GLY A 29 27.12 -25.08 14.51
CA GLY A 29 27.13 -23.91 13.62
C GLY A 29 26.28 -24.03 12.35
N SER A 30 25.69 -25.20 12.08
CA SER A 30 25.03 -25.49 10.79
C SER A 30 23.79 -24.61 10.51
N TRP A 31 23.13 -24.13 11.56
CA TRP A 31 21.90 -23.35 11.48
C TRP A 31 22.10 -21.82 11.38
N ILE A 32 23.27 -21.31 11.78
CA ILE A 32 23.65 -19.90 11.67
C ILE A 32 23.55 -19.36 10.23
N PRO A 33 24.03 -20.06 9.19
CA PRO A 33 23.85 -19.59 7.81
C PRO A 33 22.38 -19.54 7.38
N LEU A 34 21.50 -20.38 7.95
CA LEU A 34 20.05 -20.33 7.66
C LEU A 34 19.39 -19.08 8.26
N LEU A 35 19.82 -18.63 9.44
CA LEU A 35 19.39 -17.34 10.00
C LEU A 35 19.82 -16.16 9.13
N PHE A 36 21.06 -16.19 8.65
CA PHE A 36 21.57 -15.15 7.75
C PHE A 36 20.88 -15.17 6.39
N LEU A 37 20.44 -16.33 5.91
CA LEU A 37 19.62 -16.44 4.70
C LEU A 37 18.24 -15.81 4.89
N LEU A 38 17.65 -15.92 6.08
CA LEU A 38 16.32 -15.39 6.39
C LEU A 38 16.31 -13.85 6.57
N THR A 39 17.45 -13.23 6.86
CA THR A 39 17.53 -11.77 7.11
C THR A 39 17.01 -10.92 5.95
N GLY A 40 17.31 -11.31 4.70
CA GLY A 40 16.89 -10.59 3.49
C GLY A 40 15.37 -10.62 3.29
N PRO A 41 14.74 -11.80 3.20
CA PRO A 41 13.29 -11.93 3.12
C PRO A 41 12.56 -11.29 4.31
N ALA A 42 13.10 -11.40 5.53
CA ALA A 42 12.51 -10.78 6.71
C ALA A 42 12.52 -9.24 6.60
N PHE A 43 13.65 -8.64 6.22
CA PHE A 43 13.76 -7.21 6.00
C PHE A 43 12.83 -6.72 4.88
N PHE A 44 12.76 -7.45 3.77
CA PHE A 44 11.86 -7.16 2.66
C PHE A 44 10.39 -7.17 3.13
N MET A 45 9.97 -8.20 3.87
CA MET A 45 8.59 -8.32 4.37
C MET A 45 8.27 -7.21 5.38
N TYR A 46 9.22 -6.81 6.22
CA TYR A 46 9.07 -5.68 7.13
C TYR A 46 8.82 -4.37 6.35
N GLN A 47 9.68 -4.05 5.38
CA GLN A 47 9.50 -2.85 4.56
C GLN A 47 8.21 -2.91 3.74
N TYR A 48 7.90 -4.07 3.17
CA TYR A 48 6.69 -4.30 2.40
C TYR A 48 5.44 -4.05 3.24
N THR A 49 5.38 -4.56 4.48
CA THR A 49 4.22 -4.35 5.36
C THR A 49 4.11 -2.92 5.87
N ARG A 50 5.24 -2.24 6.11
CA ARG A 50 5.29 -0.84 6.56
C ARG A 50 4.80 0.15 5.51
N TYR A 51 5.21 -0.03 4.25
CA TYR A 51 4.91 0.92 3.17
C TYR A 51 3.74 0.52 2.28
N ARG A 52 3.30 -0.73 2.36
CA ARG A 52 2.07 -1.13 1.67
C ARG A 52 0.91 -0.45 2.39
N ASN A 53 0.30 0.51 1.70
CA ASN A 53 -0.96 1.15 2.05
C ASN A 53 -2.10 0.11 2.03
N LYS A 54 -2.09 -0.84 2.97
CA LYS A 54 -3.12 -1.88 3.13
C LYS A 54 -4.44 -1.28 3.63
N ASN A 55 -4.41 -0.05 4.14
CA ASN A 55 -5.53 0.58 4.83
C ASN A 55 -5.87 1.98 4.32
N LYS A 56 -5.80 2.20 2.99
CA LYS A 56 -6.14 3.50 2.38
C LYS A 56 -7.19 3.42 1.28
N ARG A 57 -7.92 2.30 1.14
CA ARG A 57 -8.90 2.19 0.06
C ARG A 57 -10.36 2.43 0.45
N HIS A 58 -10.78 2.38 1.72
CA HIS A 58 -12.22 2.45 2.04
C HIS A 58 -12.58 3.08 3.40
N HIS A 59 -12.11 4.30 3.70
CA HIS A 59 -12.62 5.06 4.86
C HIS A 59 -13.29 6.39 4.50
N HIS A 60 -13.05 6.91 3.28
CA HIS A 60 -13.68 8.15 2.82
C HIS A 60 -15.18 8.00 2.51
N GLU A 61 -15.71 6.78 2.45
CA GLU A 61 -17.14 6.51 2.24
C GLU A 61 -17.95 6.50 3.54
N MET A 62 -17.30 6.40 4.71
CA MET A 62 -18.01 6.25 6.00
C MET A 62 -17.91 7.49 6.91
N GLU A 63 -16.88 8.31 6.77
CA GLU A 63 -16.62 9.42 7.71
C GLU A 63 -17.18 10.77 7.26
N THR A 64 -17.55 10.92 5.99
CA THR A 64 -18.14 12.16 5.49
C THR A 64 -19.61 11.92 5.17
N LEU A 65 -20.49 12.24 6.14
CA LEU A 65 -21.86 12.63 5.84
C LEU A 65 -21.80 13.96 5.07
N SER A 66 -21.48 13.89 3.78
CA SER A 66 -21.61 15.03 2.89
C SER A 66 -23.10 15.15 2.61
N ASP A 67 -23.78 15.98 3.39
CA ASP A 67 -25.12 16.44 3.05
C ASP A 67 -24.97 17.32 1.81
N ILE A 68 -25.05 16.72 0.63
CA ILE A 68 -24.89 17.44 -0.63
C ILE A 68 -26.20 18.19 -0.94
N ALA A 69 -26.48 19.20 -0.14
CA ALA A 69 -27.54 20.14 -0.43
C ALA A 69 -27.15 20.92 -1.71
N ASN A 70 -28.07 20.97 -2.68
CA ASN A 70 -27.90 21.65 -3.98
C ASN A 70 -27.04 20.94 -5.06
N LEU A 71 -26.92 19.61 -5.08
CA LEU A 71 -26.56 18.95 -6.34
C LEU A 71 -27.70 19.10 -7.35
N ARG A 72 -27.52 19.94 -8.36
CA ARG A 72 -28.29 19.81 -9.60
C ARG A 72 -27.84 18.52 -10.27
N VAL A 73 -28.68 17.49 -10.15
CA VAL A 73 -28.53 16.13 -10.72
C VAL A 73 -28.35 16.10 -12.25
N LEU A 74 -28.37 17.25 -12.90
CA LEU A 74 -28.38 17.40 -14.34
C LEU A 74 -27.02 17.91 -14.83
N ASP A 75 -26.11 16.97 -15.08
CA ASP A 75 -24.93 17.19 -15.93
C ASP A 75 -25.30 16.76 -17.36
N GLN A 76 -25.69 17.73 -18.19
CA GLN A 76 -25.88 17.48 -19.62
C GLN A 76 -24.54 17.67 -20.32
N ARG A 77 -23.97 16.57 -20.81
CA ARG A 77 -22.83 16.60 -21.71
C ARG A 77 -23.17 17.45 -22.94
N VAL A 78 -22.58 18.64 -23.03
CA VAL A 78 -22.87 19.61 -24.09
C VAL A 78 -22.27 19.19 -25.43
N ASP A 79 -21.03 18.70 -25.44
CA ASP A 79 -20.38 18.26 -26.68
C ASP A 79 -19.18 17.34 -26.41
N SER A 80 -18.68 16.69 -27.45
CA SER A 80 -17.40 16.01 -27.43
C SER A 80 -16.64 16.15 -28.73
N VAL A 81 -15.43 16.67 -28.61
CA VAL A 81 -14.51 16.83 -29.72
C VAL A 81 -13.62 15.58 -29.80
N SER A 82 -13.69 14.86 -30.91
CA SER A 82 -12.77 13.76 -31.23
C SER A 82 -12.04 14.05 -32.54
N ASN A 83 -10.86 13.44 -32.75
CA ASN A 83 -10.00 13.68 -33.92
C ASN A 83 -9.52 15.14 -34.11
N SER A 84 -9.19 15.85 -33.02
CA SER A 84 -8.53 17.15 -33.13
C SER A 84 -7.16 16.99 -33.77
N ARG A 85 -6.98 17.57 -34.96
CA ARG A 85 -5.69 17.64 -35.66
C ARG A 85 -4.84 18.84 -35.25
N ASN A 86 -5.44 19.76 -34.51
CA ASN A 86 -4.78 20.96 -34.04
C ASN A 86 -4.21 20.72 -32.64
N SER A 87 -3.02 21.26 -32.39
CA SER A 87 -2.38 21.23 -31.08
C SER A 87 -3.05 22.13 -30.04
N ARG A 88 -4.08 22.90 -30.45
CA ARG A 88 -4.81 23.84 -29.59
C ARG A 88 -6.31 23.73 -29.82
N MET A 89 -7.06 23.95 -28.74
CA MET A 89 -8.51 23.98 -28.74
C MET A 89 -9.02 25.24 -29.46
N SER A 90 -10.05 25.08 -30.31
CA SER A 90 -10.75 26.22 -30.91
C SER A 90 -11.51 26.98 -29.82
N GLY A 91 -11.27 28.29 -29.68
CA GLY A 91 -11.88 29.13 -28.64
C GLY A 91 -11.16 29.14 -27.29
N ALA A 92 -9.87 28.76 -27.25
CA ALA A 92 -9.07 28.85 -26.02
C ALA A 92 -9.00 30.29 -25.49
N ASN A 93 -9.42 30.49 -24.24
CA ASN A 93 -9.49 31.79 -23.56
C ASN A 93 -8.14 32.25 -22.96
N GLU A 94 -7.08 31.46 -23.14
CA GLU A 94 -5.74 31.71 -22.58
C GLU A 94 -5.00 32.92 -23.21
N ARG A 95 -5.52 33.46 -24.32
CA ARG A 95 -4.90 34.57 -25.06
C ARG A 95 -5.74 35.85 -25.11
N GLU A 96 -6.98 35.78 -24.64
CA GLU A 96 -7.93 36.90 -24.71
C GLU A 96 -8.34 37.29 -23.30
N VAL A 97 -7.65 38.30 -22.75
CA VAL A 97 -8.08 38.94 -21.50
C VAL A 97 -9.17 39.94 -21.87
N ARG A 98 -10.42 39.60 -21.57
CA ARG A 98 -11.55 40.54 -21.67
C ARG A 98 -11.60 41.34 -20.37
N GLY A 99 -11.05 42.55 -20.41
CA GLY A 99 -11.23 43.58 -19.38
C GLY A 99 -12.46 44.43 -19.66
#